data_AF-A0AAU1BR94-F1
#
_entry.id   AF-A0AAU1BR94-F1
#
_cell.length_a   1.000
_cell.length_b   1.000
_cell.length_c   1.000
_cell.angle_alpha   90.00
_cell.angle_beta   90.00
_cell.angle_gamma   90.00
#
_symmetry.space_group_name_H-M   'P 1'
#
loop_
_entity.id
_entity.type
_entity.pdbx_description
1 polymer ?
#
loop_
_entity_poly.entity_id
_entity_poly.type
_entity_poly.pdbx_seq_one_letter_code
_entity_poly.pdbx_strand_id
1 'polypeptide(L)'
;MGFLLGPGGLLAGLDRALRRRRAKASPTAHALVGEAGRVVTPIPRGGYGEVLFCVHGRSLKYAARARTPLAFGARVRVSAALSPSAIEVAHLGPAADGCP
;
A
#
# COMPACT_ATOMS: atom_id res chain seq x y z
N MET A 1 7.39 45.12 -16.80
CA MET A 1 7.92 43.77 -17.11
C MET A 1 7.38 42.80 -16.05
N GLY A 2 6.19 42.19 -16.14
CA GLY A 2 5.48 41.63 -17.28
C GLY A 2 5.57 40.10 -17.25
N PHE A 3 4.97 39.42 -16.25
CA PHE A 3 4.74 37.96 -16.27
C PHE A 3 3.36 37.61 -15.70
N LEU A 4 2.38 37.68 -16.60
CA LEU A 4 1.33 36.70 -16.86
C LEU A 4 0.77 35.90 -15.65
N LEU A 5 -0.21 36.52 -14.98
CA LEU A 5 -1.20 35.83 -14.17
C LEU A 5 -2.23 35.15 -15.10
N GLY A 6 -1.97 33.91 -15.50
CA GLY A 6 -2.91 33.11 -16.30
C GLY A 6 -3.99 32.44 -15.41
N PRO A 7 -5.24 32.29 -15.87
CA PRO A 7 -6.35 31.72 -15.10
C PRO A 7 -6.32 30.18 -14.95
N GLY A 8 -5.18 29.52 -15.17
CA GLY A 8 -5.06 28.05 -15.19
C GLY A 8 -4.45 27.40 -13.95
N GLY A 9 -4.08 28.17 -12.92
CA GLY A 9 -3.24 27.69 -11.82
C GLY A 9 -3.96 26.93 -10.70
N LEU A 10 -5.29 26.85 -10.69
CA LEU A 10 -6.03 26.33 -9.53
C LEU A 10 -6.29 24.81 -9.55
N LEU A 11 -5.98 24.10 -10.64
CA LEU A 11 -6.25 22.66 -10.77
C LEU A 11 -5.04 21.76 -10.52
N ALA A 12 -3.82 22.30 -10.44
CA ALA A 12 -2.60 21.52 -10.24
C ALA A 12 -2.14 21.42 -8.77
N GLY A 13 -2.91 21.97 -7.82
CA GLY A 13 -2.55 22.01 -6.40
C GLY A 13 -3.04 20.83 -5.57
N LEU A 14 -4.10 20.14 -5.99
CA LEU A 14 -4.74 19.09 -5.17
C LEU A 14 -3.95 17.77 -5.13
N ASP A 15 -3.18 17.51 -6.19
CA ASP A 15 -2.54 16.20 -6.42
C ASP A 15 -1.30 15.96 -5.53
N ARG A 16 -0.67 17.04 -5.06
CA ARG A 16 0.57 16.94 -4.26
C ARG A 16 0.33 16.80 -2.76
N ALA A 17 -0.85 17.21 -2.26
CA ALA A 17 -1.23 17.10 -0.86
C ALA A 17 -1.61 15.66 -0.46
N LEU A 18 -2.15 14.87 -1.41
CA LEU A 18 -2.39 13.43 -1.20
C LEU A 18 -1.11 12.61 -1.15
N ARG A 19 -0.04 13.04 -1.85
CA ARG A 19 1.28 12.39 -1.82
C ARG A 19 2.07 12.56 -0.52
N ARG A 20 1.66 13.48 0.37
CA ARG A 20 2.32 13.74 1.65
C ARG A 20 1.38 13.55 2.84
N ARG A 21 0.54 12.51 2.84
CA ARG A 21 0.01 12.00 4.12
C ARG A 21 1.17 11.37 4.89
N ARG A 22 1.82 12.27 5.61
CA ARG A 22 2.87 12.13 6.60
C ARG A 22 2.48 11.07 7.59
N ALA A 23 2.88 9.86 7.30
CA ALA A 23 2.46 8.73 8.07
C ALA A 23 3.50 8.46 9.13
N LYS A 24 3.28 9.05 10.30
CA LYS A 24 3.96 8.61 11.52
C LYS A 24 3.64 7.12 11.67
N ALA A 25 4.66 6.28 11.60
CA ALA A 25 4.54 4.85 11.82
C ALA A 25 3.81 4.62 13.15
N SER A 26 2.60 4.07 13.10
CA SER A 26 1.90 3.66 14.31
C SER A 26 2.58 2.38 14.82
N PRO A 27 2.76 2.22 16.14
CA PRO A 27 3.39 1.02 16.72
C PRO A 27 2.71 -0.28 16.28
N THR A 28 1.41 -0.25 15.96
CA THR A 28 0.67 -1.42 15.46
C THR A 28 1.13 -1.86 14.07
N ALA A 29 1.50 -0.94 13.18
CA ALA A 29 1.97 -1.31 11.84
C ALA A 29 3.36 -1.98 11.90
N HIS A 30 4.21 -1.56 12.84
CA HIS A 30 5.48 -2.23 13.11
C HIS A 30 5.28 -3.64 13.68
N ALA A 31 4.26 -3.85 14.51
CA ALA A 31 3.91 -5.18 15.01
C ALA A 31 3.39 -6.13 13.90
N LEU A 32 3.00 -5.61 12.74
CA LEU A 32 2.60 -6.41 11.59
C LEU A 32 3.78 -6.82 10.70
N VAL A 33 4.98 -6.28 10.94
CA VAL A 33 6.16 -6.67 10.15
C VAL A 33 6.42 -8.16 10.36
N GLY A 34 6.45 -8.91 9.26
CA GLY A 34 6.57 -10.36 9.30
C GLY A 34 5.25 -11.13 9.31
N GLU A 35 4.11 -10.48 9.49
CA GLU A 35 2.78 -11.11 9.37
C GLU A 35 2.42 -11.39 7.91
N ALA A 36 1.61 -12.44 7.72
CA ALA A 36 1.08 -12.83 6.43
C ALA A 36 -0.35 -12.31 6.24
N GLY A 37 -0.64 -11.81 5.05
CA GLY A 37 -1.95 -11.29 4.68
C GLY A 37 -2.35 -11.74 3.29
N ARG A 38 -3.57 -11.34 2.90
CA ARG A 38 -4.12 -11.64 1.59
C ARG A 38 -4.46 -10.36 0.84
N VAL A 39 -4.07 -10.32 -0.43
CA VAL A 39 -4.43 -9.22 -1.33
C VAL A 39 -5.91 -9.30 -1.67
N VAL A 40 -6.64 -8.22 -1.43
CA VAL A 40 -8.07 -8.11 -1.80
C VAL A 40 -8.32 -7.07 -2.88
N THR A 41 -7.35 -6.21 -3.15
CA THR A 41 -7.34 -5.35 -4.33
C THR A 41 -5.98 -5.52 -5.01
N PRO A 42 -5.94 -5.92 -6.29
CA PRO A 42 -4.69 -6.18 -7.00
C PRO A 42 -3.76 -4.96 -6.93
N ILE A 43 -2.47 -5.21 -6.74
CA ILE A 43 -1.48 -4.15 -6.54
C ILE A 43 -0.68 -4.02 -7.85
N PRO A 44 -0.85 -2.93 -8.61
CA PRO A 44 -0.03 -2.70 -9.81
C PRO A 44 1.40 -2.26 -9.43
N ARG A 45 2.34 -2.42 -10.36
CA ARG A 45 3.77 -2.07 -10.14
C ARG A 45 3.91 -0.62 -9.69
N GLY A 46 4.39 -0.41 -8.46
CA GLY A 46 4.62 0.93 -7.91
C GLY A 46 3.35 1.66 -7.44
N GLY A 47 2.17 1.04 -7.56
CA GLY A 47 0.90 1.55 -7.05
C GLY A 47 0.56 1.03 -5.66
N TYR A 48 -0.62 1.43 -5.19
CA TYR A 48 -1.21 0.95 -3.95
C TYR A 48 -2.37 0.01 -4.28
N GLY A 49 -2.49 -1.08 -3.54
CA GLY A 49 -3.74 -1.83 -3.45
C GLY A 49 -4.09 -2.07 -1.99
N GLU A 50 -4.95 -3.03 -1.75
CA GLU A 50 -5.50 -3.30 -0.43
C GLU A 50 -5.29 -4.76 -0.05
N VAL A 51 -4.99 -4.94 1.22
CA VAL A 51 -4.69 -6.22 1.82
C VAL A 51 -5.48 -6.35 3.12
N LEU A 52 -5.96 -7.56 3.35
CA LEU A 52 -6.62 -7.94 4.59
C LEU A 52 -5.63 -8.71 5.44
N PHE A 53 -5.49 -8.26 6.69
CA PHE A 53 -4.70 -8.90 7.73
C PHE A 53 -5.62 -9.29 8.89
N CYS A 54 -5.40 -10.47 9.45
CA CYS A 54 -6.08 -10.93 10.65
C CYS A 54 -5.19 -10.67 11.85
N VAL A 55 -5.55 -9.68 12.67
CA VAL A 55 -4.75 -9.23 13.82
C VAL A 55 -5.60 -9.45 15.06
N HIS A 56 -5.15 -10.29 15.99
CA HIS A 56 -5.92 -10.63 17.19
C HIS A 56 -7.36 -11.10 16.89
N GLY A 57 -7.55 -11.89 15.82
CA GLY A 57 -8.88 -12.36 15.39
C GLY A 57 -9.75 -11.31 14.71
N ARG A 58 -9.24 -10.09 14.45
CA ARG A 58 -9.95 -9.04 13.72
C ARG A 58 -9.35 -8.83 12.34
N SER A 59 -10.22 -8.84 11.32
CA SER A 59 -9.85 -8.54 9.94
C SER A 59 -9.72 -7.04 9.74
N LEU A 60 -8.50 -6.56 9.53
CA LEU A 60 -8.19 -5.15 9.30
C LEU A 60 -7.70 -4.96 7.87
N LYS A 61 -8.25 -3.94 7.21
CA LYS A 61 -7.81 -3.52 5.87
C LYS A 61 -6.66 -2.54 5.98
N TYR A 62 -5.60 -2.82 5.25
CA TYR A 62 -4.45 -1.93 5.11
C TYR A 62 -4.17 -1.64 3.64
N ALA A 63 -3.68 -0.43 3.36
CA ALA A 63 -3.15 -0.11 2.05
C ALA A 63 -1.78 -0.80 1.91
N ALA A 64 -1.61 -1.62 0.90
CA ALA A 64 -0.35 -2.27 0.60
C ALA A 64 0.29 -1.68 -0.64
N ARG A 65 1.60 -1.47 -0.55
CA ARG A 65 2.44 -1.18 -1.70
C ARG A 65 3.37 -2.36 -1.94
N ALA A 66 3.54 -2.73 -3.20
CA ALA A 66 4.49 -3.75 -3.62
C ALA A 66 5.37 -3.23 -4.76
N ARG A 67 6.62 -3.70 -4.79
CA ARG A 67 7.57 -3.39 -5.87
C ARG A 67 7.25 -4.17 -7.14
N THR A 68 6.73 -5.38 -6.99
CA THR A 68 6.23 -6.24 -8.07
C THR A 68 4.71 -6.16 -8.14
N PRO A 69 4.11 -6.32 -9.32
CA PRO A 69 2.67 -6.45 -9.43
C PRO A 69 2.18 -7.71 -8.69
N LEU A 70 1.09 -7.59 -7.95
CA LEU A 70 0.47 -8.70 -7.20
C LEU A 70 -0.99 -8.85 -7.58
N ALA A 71 -1.38 -10.08 -7.90
CA ALA A 71 -2.75 -10.41 -8.23
C ALA A 71 -3.64 -10.42 -6.99
N PHE A 72 -4.95 -10.30 -7.22
CA PHE A 72 -5.96 -10.54 -6.19
C PHE A 72 -5.78 -11.95 -5.60
N GLY A 73 -5.91 -12.08 -4.29
CA GLY A 73 -5.80 -13.34 -3.57
C GLY A 73 -4.38 -13.82 -3.31
N ALA A 74 -3.35 -13.14 -3.84
CA ALA A 74 -1.96 -13.46 -3.58
C ALA A 74 -1.64 -13.38 -2.07
N ARG A 75 -0.81 -14.32 -1.60
CA ARG A 75 -0.25 -14.26 -0.25
C ARG A 75 0.92 -13.30 -0.22
N VAL A 76 0.90 -12.43 0.76
CA VAL A 76 1.92 -11.39 0.91
C VAL A 76 2.40 -11.36 2.34
N ARG A 77 3.65 -10.95 2.52
CA ARG A 77 4.23 -10.72 3.83
C ARG A 77 4.56 -9.25 3.98
N VAL A 78 4.27 -8.69 5.14
CA VAL A 78 4.67 -7.31 5.45
C VAL A 78 6.19 -7.26 5.54
N SER A 79 6.81 -6.48 4.65
CA SER A 79 8.25 -6.24 4.65
C SER A 79 8.60 -5.05 5.52
N ALA A 80 7.78 -3.99 5.50
CA ALA A 80 8.00 -2.79 6.29
C ALA A 80 6.68 -2.02 6.50
N ALA A 81 6.58 -1.27 7.59
CA ALA A 81 5.47 -0.35 7.79
C ALA A 81 5.83 1.03 7.23
N LEU A 82 5.06 1.51 6.25
CA LEU A 82 5.23 2.86 5.71
C LEU A 82 4.49 3.90 6.55
N SER A 83 3.42 3.49 7.23
CA SER A 83 2.33 4.35 7.70
C SER A 83 1.42 3.64 8.70
N PRO A 84 0.51 4.34 9.43
CA PRO A 84 -0.40 3.67 10.37
C PRO A 84 -1.44 2.78 9.67
N SER A 85 -1.77 3.09 8.41
CA SER A 85 -2.69 2.32 7.57
C SER A 85 -2.07 1.86 6.25
N ALA A 86 -0.77 2.11 6.02
CA ALA A 86 -0.09 1.70 4.80
C ALA A 86 1.22 0.95 5.08
N ILE A 87 1.41 -0.15 4.38
CA ILE A 87 2.49 -1.10 4.60
C ILE A 87 3.12 -1.49 3.27
N GLU A 88 4.42 -1.73 3.28
CA GLU A 88 5.13 -2.34 2.16
C GLU A 88 5.05 -3.85 2.33
N VAL A 89 4.55 -4.52 1.30
CA VAL A 89 4.41 -5.97 1.27
C VAL A 89 5.28 -6.54 0.15
N ALA A 90 5.92 -7.66 0.45
CA ALA A 90 6.61 -8.46 -0.54
C ALA A 90 5.75 -9.68 -0.89
N HIS A 91 5.85 -10.14 -2.13
CA HIS A 91 5.34 -11.44 -2.50
C HIS A 91 5.99 -12.47 -1.56
N LEU A 92 5.18 -13.10 -0.72
CA LEU A 92 5.60 -14.36 -0.13
C LEU A 92 5.43 -15.33 -1.29
N GLY A 93 6.54 -15.75 -1.91
CA GLY A 93 6.56 -16.45 -3.20
C GLY A 93 5.45 -17.49 -3.33
N PRO A 94 5.07 -17.86 -4.57
CA PRO A 94 3.95 -18.77 -4.78
C PRO A 94 4.13 -19.97 -3.85
N ALA A 95 3.05 -20.39 -3.20
CA ALA A 95 3.03 -21.74 -2.69
C ALA A 95 3.38 -22.60 -3.90
N ALA A 96 4.60 -23.13 -3.91
CA ALA A 96 5.16 -23.84 -5.05
C ALA A 96 4.08 -24.76 -5.58
N ASP A 97 3.81 -24.59 -6.86
CA ASP A 97 2.59 -24.99 -7.55
C ASP A 97 2.20 -26.44 -7.24
N GLY A 98 0.93 -26.64 -6.89
CA GLY A 98 0.32 -27.96 -6.85
C GLY A 98 -0.87 -28.00 -7.80
N CYS A 99 -0.62 -28.01 -9.12
CA CYS A 99 -1.49 -28.56 -10.16
C CYS A 99 -0.64 -28.72 -11.44
N PRO A 100 -0.83 -29.75 -12.29
CA PRO A 100 -2.04 -30.53 -12.55
C PRO A 100 -2.31 -31.68 -11.57
#